data_AF-A0A7Z7NNJ9-F1
#
_entry.id   AF-A0A7Z7NNJ9-F1
#
_cell.length_a   1.000
_cell.length_b   1.000
_cell.length_c   1.000
_cell.angle_alpha   90.00
_cell.angle_beta   90.00
_cell.angle_gamma   90.00
#
_symmetry.space_group_name_H-M   'P 1'
#
loop_
_entity.id
_entity.type
_entity.pdbx_description
1 polymer ?
#
loop_
_entity_poly.entity_id
_entity_poly.type
_entity_poly.pdbx_seq_one_letter_code
_entity_poly.pdbx_strand_id
1 'polypeptide(L)'
;MSVRYIFNTSGDYVAFVANDQLWSPECNWLGGIVNGNEVYDSTGNFLGLITADDRVVTNDSLVRPRMPRPMRPFKPFKPFKPFKRLRMAPVPQPFRDVFEHKSPPRFGSLQPATGATLLNAGQDFSWLLDSDLVATDGQPLGKVTHNRFDPQSLANEYGQYGSQFQANTIFNQFGPYGNPYSPLSPYNSYSQKAPKFVRHGRVLGTLTVNTFVQDRVDPTRFIAWLKG
;
A
#
# COMPACT_ATOMS: atom_id res chain seq x y z
N MET A 1 23.84 19.93 1.39
CA MET A 1 22.68 19.41 2.17
C MET A 1 22.92 17.94 2.41
N SER A 2 22.89 17.49 3.67
CA SER A 2 22.91 16.06 3.98
C SER A 2 21.51 15.49 3.78
N VAL A 3 21.41 14.42 3.00
CA VAL A 3 20.17 13.69 2.79
C VAL A 3 20.33 12.34 3.44
N ARG A 4 19.35 11.95 4.27
CA ARG A 4 19.29 10.63 4.88
C ARG A 4 18.15 9.85 4.26
N TYR A 5 18.44 8.73 3.60
CA TYR A 5 17.42 7.89 2.99
C TYR A 5 16.80 6.99 4.05
N ILE A 6 15.47 6.87 4.04
CA ILE A 6 14.70 6.01 4.94
C ILE A 6 14.26 4.77 4.17
N PHE A 7 14.43 3.62 4.82
CA PHE A 7 14.08 2.31 4.30
C PHE A 7 13.05 1.64 5.21
N ASN A 8 12.29 0.71 4.64
CA ASN A 8 11.49 -0.21 5.44
C ASN A 8 12.28 -1.49 5.75
N THR A 9 11.71 -2.36 6.57
CA THR A 9 12.31 -3.64 6.98
C THR A 9 12.53 -4.59 5.78
N SER A 10 11.71 -4.48 4.75
CA SER A 10 11.90 -5.15 3.45
C SER A 10 13.08 -4.62 2.61
N GLY A 11 13.73 -3.54 3.04
CA GLY A 11 14.89 -2.91 2.38
C GLY A 11 14.52 -1.94 1.27
N ASP A 12 13.24 -1.65 1.08
CA ASP A 12 12.75 -0.71 0.08
C ASP A 12 12.93 0.74 0.54
N TYR A 13 13.32 1.61 -0.39
CA TYR A 13 13.40 3.05 -0.16
C TYR A 13 11.99 3.66 -0.15
N VAL A 14 11.62 4.26 0.98
CA VAL A 14 10.23 4.71 1.24
C VAL A 14 10.10 6.20 1.51
N ALA A 15 11.14 6.85 2.00
CA ALA A 15 11.15 8.27 2.32
C ALA A 15 12.58 8.79 2.41
N PHE A 16 12.77 10.10 2.48
CA PHE A 16 14.07 10.70 2.81
C PHE A 16 13.91 11.87 3.76
N VAL A 17 14.97 12.15 4.50
CA VAL A 17 15.09 13.28 5.41
C VAL A 17 16.01 14.32 4.79
N ALA A 18 15.55 15.56 4.77
CA ALA A 18 16.33 16.72 4.39
C ALA A 18 15.89 17.92 5.22
N ASN A 19 16.85 18.64 5.82
CA ASN A 19 16.64 19.83 6.66
C ASN A 19 15.63 19.57 7.81
N ASP A 20 15.77 18.46 8.53
CA ASP A 20 14.87 18.02 9.60
C ASP A 20 13.40 17.86 9.18
N GLN A 21 13.18 17.63 7.88
CA GLN A 21 11.87 17.35 7.31
C GLN A 21 11.88 15.97 6.65
N LEU A 22 10.78 15.24 6.82
CA LEU A 22 10.55 13.95 6.18
C LEU A 22 9.75 14.15 4.88
N TRP A 23 10.23 13.52 3.81
CA TRP A 23 9.70 13.65 2.47
C TRP A 23 9.45 12.30 1.84
N SER A 24 8.40 12.20 1.02
CA SER A 24 8.20 11.06 0.13
C SER A 24 9.24 11.07 -1.00
N PRO A 25 9.46 9.96 -1.73
CA PRO A 25 10.34 9.91 -2.91
C PRO A 25 10.00 10.95 -4.00
N GLU A 26 8.75 11.38 -4.06
CA GLU A 26 8.23 12.41 -4.97
C GLU A 26 8.37 13.84 -4.41
N CYS A 27 9.05 13.98 -3.27
CA CYS A 27 9.26 15.24 -2.54
C CYS A 27 7.95 15.87 -2.05
N ASN A 28 6.98 15.03 -1.68
CA ASN A 28 5.84 15.48 -0.89
C ASN A 28 6.25 15.54 0.58
N TRP A 29 5.93 16.64 1.26
CA TRP A 29 6.22 16.78 2.68
C TRP A 29 5.32 15.84 3.49
N LEU A 30 5.93 14.97 4.28
CA LEU A 30 5.24 14.01 5.14
C LEU A 30 5.16 14.49 6.59
N GLY A 31 6.14 15.30 7.00
CA GLY A 31 6.31 15.58 8.42
C GLY A 31 7.63 16.25 8.79
N GLY A 32 7.74 16.62 10.06
CA GLY A 32 8.95 17.20 10.65
C GLY A 32 9.68 16.22 11.58
N ILE A 33 10.96 16.49 11.81
CA ILE A 33 11.79 15.79 12.78
C ILE A 33 12.13 16.73 13.93
N VAL A 34 11.93 16.25 15.14
CA VAL A 34 12.19 16.98 16.38
C VAL A 34 13.12 16.15 17.25
N ASN A 35 13.91 16.80 18.10
CA ASN A 35 14.82 16.13 19.04
C ASN A 35 15.81 15.14 18.35
N GLY A 36 16.11 15.37 17.07
CA GLY A 36 17.05 14.59 16.27
C GLY A 36 16.55 13.24 15.74
N ASN A 37 15.47 12.68 16.29
CA ASN A 37 14.94 11.38 15.86
C ASN A 37 13.42 11.22 15.96
N GLU A 38 12.67 12.17 16.50
CA GLU A 38 11.22 12.05 16.63
C GLU A 38 10.53 12.55 15.37
N VAL A 39 9.74 11.69 14.72
CA VAL A 39 9.01 12.02 13.49
C VAL A 39 7.59 12.41 13.85
N TYR A 40 7.15 13.54 13.31
CA TYR A 40 5.77 14.03 13.41
C TYR A 40 5.16 14.17 12.03
N ASP A 41 3.89 13.83 11.85
CA ASP A 41 3.17 14.00 10.59
C ASP A 41 2.88 15.48 10.28
N SER A 42 2.41 15.76 9.07
CA SER A 42 2.01 17.11 8.64
C SER A 42 0.90 17.75 9.49
N THR A 43 0.20 16.96 10.32
CA THR A 43 -0.87 17.42 11.21
C THR A 43 -0.39 17.66 12.65
N GLY A 44 0.84 17.27 12.97
CA GLY A 44 1.47 17.40 14.29
C GLY A 44 1.35 16.15 15.18
N ASN A 45 0.85 15.02 14.68
CA ASN A 45 0.86 13.77 15.46
C ASN A 45 2.23 13.11 15.41
N PHE A 46 2.61 12.46 16.50
CA PHE A 46 3.80 11.62 16.52
C PHE A 46 3.61 10.36 15.67
N LEU A 47 4.56 10.14 14.78
CA LEU A 47 4.60 9.03 13.83
C LEU A 47 5.50 7.90 14.35
N GLY A 48 6.68 8.24 14.87
CA GLY A 48 7.66 7.26 15.36
C GLY A 48 9.05 7.85 15.59
N LEU A 49 10.02 6.98 15.84
CA LEU A 49 11.42 7.30 16.03
C LEU A 49 12.26 6.84 14.83
N ILE A 50 13.18 7.69 14.39
CA ILE A 50 14.21 7.32 13.42
C ILE A 50 15.30 6.50 14.12
N THR A 51 15.50 5.28 13.67
CA THR A 51 16.53 4.38 14.20
C THR A 51 17.89 4.63 13.53
N ALA A 52 18.97 4.09 14.10
CA ALA A 52 20.32 4.21 13.52
C ALA A 52 20.45 3.51 12.16
N ASP A 53 19.64 2.50 11.88
CA ASP A 53 19.61 1.76 10.61
C ASP A 53 18.64 2.36 9.57
N ASP A 54 18.24 3.61 9.76
CA ASP A 54 17.43 4.40 8.81
C ASP A 54 15.99 3.92 8.61
N ARG A 55 15.36 3.42 9.67
CA ARG A 55 13.93 3.10 9.68
C ARG A 55 13.17 4.09 10.55
N VAL A 56 11.86 4.17 10.37
CA VAL A 56 10.97 4.84 11.32
C VAL A 56 10.16 3.79 12.03
N VAL A 57 10.33 3.70 13.35
CA VAL A 57 9.68 2.69 14.17
C VAL A 57 8.76 3.34 15.19
N THR A 58 7.66 2.69 15.53
CA THR A 58 6.71 3.20 16.51
C THR A 58 6.22 2.07 17.42
N ASN A 59 5.66 2.41 18.56
CA ASN A 59 5.04 1.49 19.51
C ASN A 59 3.87 2.20 20.17
N ASP A 60 2.82 1.48 20.55
CA ASP A 60 1.63 2.03 21.21
C ASP A 60 1.93 2.62 22.60
N SER A 61 3.03 2.21 23.23
CA SER A 61 3.52 2.82 24.48
C SER A 61 4.22 4.17 24.27
N LEU A 62 4.62 4.51 23.03
CA LEU A 62 5.28 5.78 22.71
C LEU A 62 4.23 6.86 22.41
N VAL A 63 3.63 7.40 23.45
CA VAL A 63 2.77 8.58 23.33
C VAL A 63 3.63 9.83 23.48
N ARG A 64 3.55 10.73 22.49
CA ARG A 64 4.19 12.05 22.52
C ARG A 64 3.14 13.15 22.40
N PRO A 65 3.36 14.33 23.01
CA PRO A 65 2.49 15.48 22.82
C PRO A 65 2.40 15.85 21.34
N ARG A 66 1.24 16.33 20.91
CA ARG A 66 1.09 16.88 19.56
C ARG A 66 1.95 18.13 19.41
N MET A 67 2.63 18.23 18.28
CA MET A 67 3.33 19.45 17.92
C MET A 67 2.37 20.45 17.29
N PRO A 68 2.51 21.77 17.54
CA PRO A 68 1.85 22.79 16.73
C PRO A 68 2.19 22.57 15.26
N ARG A 69 1.19 22.65 14.38
CA ARG A 69 1.37 22.41 12.94
C ARG A 69 2.47 23.32 12.39
N PRO A 70 3.63 22.78 11.99
CA PRO A 70 4.69 23.62 11.46
C PRO A 70 4.28 24.16 10.09
N MET A 71 4.79 25.35 9.73
CA MET A 71 4.60 25.87 8.38
C MET A 71 5.20 24.89 7.37
N ARG A 72 4.47 24.64 6.28
CA ARG A 72 4.92 23.71 5.24
C ARG A 72 6.27 24.21 4.67
N PRO A 73 7.33 23.39 4.74
CA PRO A 73 8.65 23.78 4.27
C PRO A 73 8.70 23.90 2.74
N PHE A 74 9.69 24.65 2.25
CA PHE A 74 10.00 24.67 0.82
C PHE A 74 10.43 23.29 0.34
N LYS A 75 9.94 22.92 -0.84
CA LYS A 75 10.24 21.63 -1.46
C LYS A 75 11.75 21.52 -1.75
N PRO A 76 12.44 20.45 -1.30
CA PRO A 76 13.86 20.28 -1.55
C PRO A 76 14.10 19.83 -2.99
N PHE A 77 15.37 19.88 -3.40
CA PHE A 77 15.80 19.18 -4.61
C PHE A 77 15.61 17.68 -4.43
N LYS A 78 15.09 17.03 -5.47
CA LYS A 78 14.85 15.59 -5.46
C LYS A 78 16.20 14.85 -5.40
N PRO A 79 16.46 14.06 -4.35
CA PRO A 79 17.69 13.28 -4.29
C PRO A 79 17.64 12.13 -5.29
N PHE A 80 18.82 11.60 -5.64
CA PHE A 80 18.91 10.36 -6.43
C PHE A 80 18.25 9.21 -5.66
N LYS A 81 17.53 8.35 -6.39
CA LYS A 81 16.93 7.15 -5.79
C LYS A 81 18.06 6.20 -5.38
N PRO A 82 18.18 5.83 -4.10
CA PRO A 82 19.20 4.89 -3.67
C PRO A 82 18.87 3.47 -4.17
N PHE A 83 19.88 2.60 -4.22
CA PHE A 83 19.65 1.18 -4.43
C PHE A 83 18.83 0.59 -3.28
N LYS A 84 18.05 -0.44 -3.61
CA LYS A 84 17.34 -1.25 -2.61
C LYS A 84 18.37 -1.90 -1.67
N ARG A 85 18.12 -1.88 -0.36
CA ARG A 85 18.94 -2.59 0.63
C ARG A 85 18.55 -4.06 0.66
N LEU A 86 19.47 -4.91 1.14
CA LEU A 86 19.09 -6.24 1.59
C LEU A 86 18.02 -6.12 2.68
N ARG A 87 17.19 -7.17 2.79
CA ARG A 87 16.18 -7.24 3.85
C ARG A 87 16.85 -7.08 5.21
N MET A 88 16.33 -6.18 6.02
CA MET A 88 16.89 -5.86 7.34
C MET A 88 16.42 -6.84 8.40
N ALA A 89 17.11 -6.84 9.55
CA ALA A 89 16.67 -7.60 10.71
C ALA A 89 15.25 -7.16 11.13
N PRO A 90 14.38 -8.10 11.54
CA PRO A 90 13.05 -7.76 12.04
C PRO A 90 13.12 -6.71 13.14
N VAL A 91 12.17 -5.77 13.14
CA VAL A 91 12.06 -4.80 14.24
C VAL A 91 11.72 -5.58 15.53
N PRO A 92 12.47 -5.39 16.63
CA PRO A 92 12.19 -6.08 17.88
C PRO A 92 10.86 -5.61 18.46
N GLN A 93 10.07 -6.54 18.98
CA GLN A 93 8.86 -6.19 19.75
C GLN A 93 9.25 -5.33 20.97
N PRO A 94 8.41 -4.37 21.38
CA PRO A 94 7.06 -4.05 20.89
C PRO A 94 7.01 -3.08 19.70
N PHE A 95 8.16 -2.75 19.10
CA PHE A 95 8.22 -1.77 18.03
C PHE A 95 7.74 -2.35 16.69
N ARG A 96 7.13 -1.51 15.87
CA ARG A 96 6.74 -1.80 14.48
C ARG A 96 7.33 -0.77 13.54
N ASP A 97 7.70 -1.20 12.35
CA ASP A 97 8.12 -0.30 11.27
C ASP A 97 6.89 0.43 10.72
N VAL A 98 6.96 1.76 10.68
CA VAL A 98 5.87 2.65 10.22
C VAL A 98 5.62 2.50 8.72
N PHE A 99 6.67 2.23 7.94
CA PHE A 99 6.63 2.18 6.47
C PHE A 99 6.67 0.76 5.91
N GLU A 100 6.68 -0.25 6.79
CA GLU A 100 6.48 -1.63 6.37
C GLU A 100 5.00 -1.84 6.05
N HIS A 101 4.66 -1.79 4.76
CA HIS A 101 3.38 -2.28 4.30
C HIS A 101 3.26 -3.75 4.71
N LYS A 102 2.22 -4.11 5.48
CA LYS A 102 1.93 -5.50 5.85
C LYS A 102 1.79 -6.33 4.56
N SER A 103 2.89 -6.91 4.09
CA SER A 103 2.84 -8.17 3.38
C SER A 103 2.30 -9.20 4.39
N PRO A 104 1.49 -10.19 3.96
CA PRO A 104 1.00 -11.20 4.89
C PRO A 104 2.18 -11.80 5.66
N PRO A 105 1.98 -12.23 6.91
CA PRO A 105 2.95 -13.08 7.56
C PRO A 105 3.25 -14.27 6.63
N ARG A 106 4.52 -14.42 6.24
CA ARG A 106 4.97 -15.65 5.59
C ARG A 106 4.88 -16.74 6.65
N PHE A 107 4.06 -17.75 6.38
CA PHE A 107 3.93 -18.97 7.19
C PHE A 107 5.32 -19.49 7.56
N GLY A 108 5.71 -19.33 8.83
CA GLY A 108 7.07 -19.65 9.24
C GLY A 108 7.44 -19.24 10.66
N SER A 109 6.49 -19.26 11.59
CA SER A 109 6.79 -19.43 13.02
C SER A 109 5.50 -19.85 13.71
N LEU A 110 5.40 -21.15 13.98
CA LEU A 110 4.37 -21.71 14.84
C LEU A 110 4.45 -21.04 16.21
N GLN A 111 3.36 -20.40 16.62
CA GLN A 111 3.04 -20.19 18.02
C GLN A 111 1.57 -20.58 18.19
N PRO A 112 1.24 -21.54 19.08
CA PRO A 112 -0.13 -22.01 19.20
C PRO A 112 -0.89 -20.99 20.04
N ALA A 113 -1.86 -20.31 19.43
CA ALA A 113 -2.82 -19.49 20.15
C ALA A 113 -4.23 -19.94 19.77
N THR A 114 -4.70 -20.90 20.57
CA THR A 114 -6.06 -20.96 21.13
C THR A 114 -7.13 -20.09 20.48
N GLY A 115 -8.16 -20.77 19.96
CA GLY A 115 -9.55 -20.41 20.20
C GLY A 115 -10.08 -19.15 19.51
N ALA A 116 -10.68 -19.36 18.34
CA ALA A 116 -11.81 -18.60 17.81
C ALA A 116 -11.62 -17.07 17.68
N THR A 117 -11.10 -16.63 16.52
CA THR A 117 -11.64 -15.57 15.63
C THR A 117 -10.60 -15.29 14.55
N LEU A 118 -10.65 -16.01 13.41
CA LEU A 118 -9.74 -15.80 12.27
C LEU A 118 -10.54 -15.81 10.97
N LEU A 119 -11.23 -14.71 10.68
CA LEU A 119 -11.66 -14.35 9.33
C LEU A 119 -11.28 -12.88 9.16
N ASN A 120 -10.44 -12.56 8.16
CA ASN A 120 -10.04 -11.21 7.72
C ASN A 120 -8.83 -10.48 8.34
N ALA A 121 -7.96 -11.12 9.13
CA ALA A 121 -6.69 -10.49 9.51
C ALA A 121 -5.58 -10.86 8.51
N GLY A 122 -5.19 -9.95 7.60
CA GLY A 122 -3.91 -10.15 6.92
C GLY A 122 -3.40 -9.14 5.90
N GLN A 123 -4.24 -8.38 5.19
CA GLN A 123 -3.78 -7.31 4.29
C GLN A 123 -4.81 -6.19 4.18
N ASP A 124 -4.35 -4.97 4.41
CA ASP A 124 -5.13 -3.74 4.26
C ASP A 124 -4.77 -3.09 2.92
N PHE A 125 -5.76 -2.83 2.09
CA PHE A 125 -5.61 -2.18 0.78
C PHE A 125 -6.20 -0.76 0.74
N SER A 126 -6.36 -0.10 1.89
CA SER A 126 -6.90 1.26 2.00
C SER A 126 -6.18 2.30 1.12
N TRP A 127 -4.89 2.06 0.82
CA TRP A 127 -4.10 2.91 -0.08
C TRP A 127 -4.58 2.89 -1.55
N LEU A 128 -5.37 1.88 -1.94
CA LEU A 128 -6.05 1.77 -3.24
C LEU A 128 -7.40 2.47 -3.28
N LEU A 129 -7.94 2.95 -2.16
CA LEU A 129 -9.22 3.66 -2.17
C LEU A 129 -9.15 4.89 -3.09
N ASP A 130 -10.29 5.20 -3.70
CA ASP A 130 -10.47 6.29 -4.67
C ASP A 130 -9.58 6.14 -5.92
N SER A 131 -9.16 4.91 -6.24
CA SER A 131 -8.54 4.57 -7.53
C SER A 131 -9.54 3.89 -8.46
N ASP A 132 -9.23 3.93 -9.76
CA ASP A 132 -9.94 3.21 -10.79
C ASP A 132 -9.16 1.93 -11.16
N LEU A 133 -9.85 0.82 -11.31
CA LEU A 133 -9.32 -0.38 -11.93
C LEU A 133 -9.50 -0.27 -13.44
N VAL A 134 -8.40 -0.36 -14.17
CA VAL A 134 -8.38 -0.20 -15.63
C VAL A 134 -7.65 -1.37 -16.26
N ALA A 135 -8.24 -1.99 -17.27
CA ALA A 135 -7.59 -3.02 -18.05
C ALA A 135 -6.46 -2.44 -18.93
N THR A 136 -5.54 -3.30 -19.38
CA THR A 136 -4.38 -2.84 -20.18
C THR A 136 -4.77 -2.28 -21.55
N ASP A 137 -5.94 -2.64 -22.07
CA ASP A 137 -6.53 -2.10 -23.30
C ASP A 137 -7.27 -0.76 -23.09
N GLY A 138 -7.30 -0.24 -21.85
CA GLY A 138 -7.96 1.01 -21.50
C GLY A 138 -9.41 0.85 -21.06
N GLN A 139 -9.97 -0.36 -21.05
CA GLN A 139 -11.34 -0.58 -20.58
C GLN A 139 -11.43 -0.29 -19.06
N PRO A 140 -12.33 0.61 -18.61
CA PRO A 140 -12.60 0.79 -17.20
C PRO A 140 -13.31 -0.44 -16.63
N LEU A 141 -12.84 -0.90 -15.48
CA LEU A 141 -13.35 -2.07 -14.75
C LEU A 141 -13.95 -1.72 -13.38
N GLY A 142 -13.96 -0.43 -12.99
CA GLY A 142 -14.68 0.09 -11.83
C GLY A 142 -13.82 0.82 -10.81
N LYS A 143 -14.49 1.49 -9.87
CA LYS A 143 -13.88 2.26 -8.78
C LYS A 143 -13.64 1.40 -7.56
N VAL A 144 -12.49 1.61 -6.92
CA VAL A 144 -12.16 1.02 -5.62
C VAL A 144 -12.79 1.87 -4.52
N THR A 145 -13.98 1.47 -4.08
CA THR A 145 -14.71 2.10 -2.96
C THR A 145 -15.56 1.06 -2.23
N HIS A 146 -15.76 1.25 -0.92
CA HIS A 146 -16.68 0.44 -0.13
C HIS A 146 -18.15 0.85 -0.30
N ASN A 147 -18.42 1.95 -1.01
CA ASN A 147 -19.79 2.38 -1.25
C ASN A 147 -20.49 1.39 -2.20
N ARG A 148 -21.34 0.52 -1.65
CA ARG A 148 -22.12 -0.48 -2.38
C ARG A 148 -23.26 0.11 -3.20
N PHE A 149 -23.58 1.39 -3.01
CA PHE A 149 -24.62 2.10 -3.75
C PHE A 149 -24.08 2.95 -4.90
N ASP A 150 -22.75 3.13 -5.00
CA ASP A 150 -22.14 3.83 -6.14
C ASP A 150 -22.23 2.93 -7.40
N PRO A 151 -22.83 3.41 -8.50
CA PRO A 151 -22.93 2.64 -9.75
C PRO A 151 -21.57 2.24 -10.34
N GLN A 152 -20.51 3.00 -10.06
CA GLN A 152 -19.15 2.73 -10.54
C GLN A 152 -18.37 1.80 -9.60
N SER A 153 -18.90 1.45 -8.43
CA SER A 153 -18.16 0.71 -7.40
C SER A 153 -17.96 -0.76 -7.76
N LEU A 154 -16.73 -1.25 -7.54
CA LEU A 154 -16.40 -2.68 -7.55
C LEU A 154 -17.08 -3.45 -6.40
N ALA A 155 -17.48 -2.77 -5.32
CA ALA A 155 -18.20 -3.39 -4.21
C ALA A 155 -19.73 -3.49 -4.44
N ASN A 156 -20.25 -2.84 -5.50
CA ASN A 156 -21.66 -2.89 -5.84
C ASN A 156 -21.98 -4.14 -6.68
N GLU A 157 -22.43 -5.20 -6.02
CA GLU A 157 -22.73 -6.51 -6.65
C GLU A 157 -23.89 -6.46 -7.67
N TYR A 158 -24.67 -5.39 -7.66
CA TYR A 158 -25.75 -5.13 -8.61
C TYR A 158 -25.36 -4.07 -9.66
N GLY A 159 -24.19 -3.46 -9.53
CA GLY A 159 -23.67 -2.43 -10.41
C GLY A 159 -22.93 -2.99 -11.64
N GLN A 160 -22.63 -2.11 -12.58
CA GLN A 160 -22.00 -2.49 -13.86
C GLN A 160 -20.60 -3.12 -13.72
N TYR A 161 -19.90 -2.83 -12.61
CA TYR A 161 -18.53 -3.27 -12.38
C TYR A 161 -18.36 -4.27 -11.24
N GLY A 162 -19.26 -4.29 -10.25
CA GLY A 162 -19.21 -5.27 -9.15
C GLY A 162 -20.03 -6.54 -9.40
N SER A 163 -20.92 -6.54 -10.41
CA SER A 163 -21.78 -7.68 -10.71
C SER A 163 -21.10 -8.75 -11.56
N GLN A 164 -21.18 -10.01 -11.11
CA GLN A 164 -20.66 -11.18 -11.84
C GLN A 164 -21.33 -11.45 -13.20
N PHE A 165 -22.49 -10.82 -13.46
CA PHE A 165 -23.24 -11.01 -14.71
C PHE A 165 -22.86 -10.01 -15.80
N GLN A 166 -22.01 -9.02 -15.49
CA GLN A 166 -21.63 -7.99 -16.44
C GLN A 166 -20.42 -8.42 -17.28
N ALA A 167 -20.32 -7.95 -18.53
CA ALA A 167 -19.21 -8.32 -19.41
C ALA A 167 -17.89 -7.62 -19.02
N ASN A 168 -17.98 -6.37 -18.58
CA ASN A 168 -16.84 -5.49 -18.29
C ASN A 168 -16.46 -5.49 -16.81
N THR A 169 -16.33 -6.68 -16.21
CA THR A 169 -15.96 -6.84 -14.80
C THR A 169 -14.95 -7.96 -14.60
N ILE A 170 -14.14 -7.83 -13.55
CA ILE A 170 -13.28 -8.92 -13.05
C ILE A 170 -14.07 -10.03 -12.36
N PHE A 171 -15.34 -9.82 -12.01
CA PHE A 171 -16.14 -10.82 -11.30
C PHE A 171 -16.84 -11.83 -12.23
N ASN A 172 -16.87 -11.56 -13.53
CA ASN A 172 -17.44 -12.48 -14.51
C ASN A 172 -16.40 -13.50 -14.97
N GLN A 173 -16.48 -14.72 -14.43
CA GLN A 173 -15.58 -15.83 -14.76
C GLN A 173 -15.64 -16.31 -16.22
N PHE A 174 -16.66 -15.89 -16.98
CA PHE A 174 -16.80 -16.18 -18.41
C PHE A 174 -16.42 -14.96 -19.27
N GLY A 175 -16.22 -13.80 -18.66
CA GLY A 175 -15.87 -12.55 -19.34
C GLY A 175 -14.36 -12.39 -19.56
N PRO A 176 -13.95 -11.47 -20.45
CA PRO A 176 -12.54 -11.28 -20.80
C PRO A 176 -11.66 -10.78 -19.64
N TYR A 177 -12.25 -10.22 -18.58
CA TYR A 177 -11.51 -9.68 -17.44
C TYR A 177 -11.59 -10.52 -16.18
N GLY A 178 -12.41 -11.59 -16.15
CA GLY A 178 -12.58 -12.43 -14.95
C GLY A 178 -12.22 -13.91 -15.15
N ASN A 179 -12.05 -14.38 -16.39
CA ASN A 179 -11.71 -15.78 -16.65
C ASN A 179 -10.19 -16.06 -16.49
N PRO A 180 -9.75 -17.25 -16.05
CA PRO A 180 -8.33 -17.52 -15.78
C PRO A 180 -7.43 -17.70 -17.01
N TYR A 181 -8.00 -17.69 -18.22
CA TYR A 181 -7.27 -17.94 -19.47
C TYR A 181 -6.97 -16.66 -20.26
N SER A 182 -7.73 -15.59 -20.03
CA SER A 182 -7.58 -14.34 -20.76
C SER A 182 -6.29 -13.62 -20.37
N PRO A 183 -5.57 -13.01 -21.34
CA PRO A 183 -4.43 -12.16 -21.03
C PRO A 183 -4.85 -10.87 -20.30
N LEU A 184 -6.11 -10.46 -20.32
CA LEU A 184 -6.60 -9.25 -19.64
C LEU A 184 -7.10 -9.54 -18.22
N SER A 185 -7.10 -10.80 -17.80
CA SER A 185 -7.65 -11.22 -16.51
C SER A 185 -6.60 -11.16 -15.41
N PRO A 186 -6.97 -10.70 -14.20
CA PRO A 186 -6.12 -10.79 -13.04
C PRO A 186 -5.93 -12.23 -12.56
N TYR A 187 -6.76 -13.19 -12.98
CA TYR A 187 -6.70 -14.59 -12.56
C TYR A 187 -5.84 -15.49 -13.47
N ASN A 188 -5.26 -14.93 -14.54
CA ASN A 188 -4.34 -15.66 -15.39
C ASN A 188 -2.90 -15.53 -14.85
N SER A 189 -2.33 -16.64 -14.38
CA SER A 189 -0.98 -16.69 -13.82
C SER A 189 0.13 -16.42 -14.82
N TYR A 190 -0.17 -16.47 -16.12
CA TYR A 190 0.77 -16.18 -17.21
C TYR A 190 0.52 -14.82 -17.87
N SER A 191 -0.50 -14.08 -17.42
CA SER A 191 -0.80 -12.77 -18.00
C SER A 191 0.27 -11.74 -17.65
N GLN A 192 0.69 -10.98 -18.65
CA GLN A 192 1.46 -9.73 -18.50
C GLN A 192 0.61 -8.47 -18.74
N LYS A 193 -0.67 -8.64 -19.09
CA LYS A 193 -1.62 -7.57 -19.44
C LYS A 193 -2.76 -7.44 -18.42
N ALA A 194 -2.51 -7.89 -17.20
CA ALA A 194 -3.49 -7.84 -16.13
C ALA A 194 -3.89 -6.39 -15.77
N PRO A 195 -5.08 -6.19 -15.19
CA PRO A 195 -5.59 -4.86 -14.86
C PRO A 195 -4.75 -4.12 -13.82
N LYS A 196 -4.79 -2.79 -13.88
CA LYS A 196 -3.99 -1.90 -13.03
C LYS A 196 -4.88 -0.94 -12.25
N PHE A 197 -4.47 -0.65 -11.03
CA PHE A 197 -5.05 0.42 -10.23
C PHE A 197 -4.44 1.75 -10.65
N VAL A 198 -5.26 2.72 -11.02
CA VAL A 198 -4.85 4.03 -11.51
C VAL A 198 -5.52 5.11 -10.68
N ARG A 199 -4.75 6.08 -10.19
CA ARG A 199 -5.28 7.27 -9.53
C ARG A 199 -4.56 8.50 -10.04
N HIS A 200 -5.30 9.47 -10.58
CA HIS A 200 -4.76 10.69 -11.19
C HIS A 200 -3.66 10.41 -12.24
N GLY A 201 -3.85 9.39 -13.07
CA GLY A 201 -2.88 8.99 -14.11
C GLY A 201 -1.63 8.24 -13.60
N ARG A 202 -1.51 8.02 -12.29
CA ARG A 202 -0.43 7.20 -11.69
C ARG A 202 -0.92 5.77 -11.47
N VAL A 203 -0.13 4.79 -11.91
CA VAL A 203 -0.33 3.38 -11.58
C VAL A 203 0.11 3.12 -10.13
N LEU A 204 -0.78 2.53 -9.34
CA LEU A 204 -0.56 2.20 -7.93
C LEU A 204 -0.16 0.74 -7.73
N GLY A 205 -0.63 -0.16 -8.59
CA GLY A 205 -0.34 -1.58 -8.54
C GLY A 205 -1.04 -2.34 -9.66
N THR A 206 -0.68 -3.61 -9.84
CA THR A 206 -1.28 -4.49 -10.84
C THR A 206 -2.06 -5.61 -10.15
N LEU A 207 -3.35 -5.73 -10.44
CA LEU A 207 -4.20 -6.79 -9.91
C LEU A 207 -3.89 -8.08 -10.68
N THR A 208 -3.19 -9.03 -10.07
CA THR A 208 -2.84 -10.28 -10.76
C THR A 208 -2.44 -11.41 -9.81
N VAL A 209 -2.70 -12.65 -10.21
CA VAL A 209 -2.14 -13.87 -9.57
C VAL A 209 -0.76 -14.22 -10.11
N ASN A 210 -0.29 -13.58 -11.19
CA ASN A 210 1.05 -13.81 -11.74
C ASN A 210 2.13 -13.35 -10.75
N THR A 211 2.84 -14.32 -10.18
CA THR A 211 3.82 -14.09 -9.12
C THR A 211 5.10 -13.41 -9.59
N PHE A 212 5.35 -13.37 -10.90
CA PHE A 212 6.50 -12.70 -11.51
C PHE A 212 6.32 -11.18 -11.64
N VAL A 213 5.10 -10.67 -11.43
CA VAL A 213 4.82 -9.23 -11.44
C VAL A 213 5.24 -8.61 -10.10
N GLN A 214 6.06 -7.56 -10.17
CA GLN A 214 6.68 -6.93 -8.98
C GLN A 214 5.66 -6.16 -8.12
N ASP A 215 4.82 -5.32 -8.72
CA ASP A 215 3.81 -4.51 -8.01
C ASP A 215 2.46 -5.23 -7.93
N ARG A 216 2.51 -6.54 -7.65
CA ARG A 216 1.35 -7.42 -7.65
C ARG A 216 0.44 -7.19 -6.45
N VAL A 217 -0.84 -7.01 -6.73
CA VAL A 217 -1.93 -7.10 -5.77
C VAL A 217 -2.69 -8.40 -6.04
N ASP A 218 -2.76 -9.26 -5.02
CA ASP A 218 -3.45 -10.54 -5.14
C ASP A 218 -4.98 -10.32 -5.23
N PRO A 219 -5.66 -10.82 -6.28
CA PRO A 219 -7.08 -10.56 -6.50
C PRO A 219 -7.97 -11.12 -5.40
N THR A 220 -7.70 -12.34 -4.94
CA THR A 220 -8.49 -13.00 -3.89
C THR A 220 -8.46 -12.19 -2.60
N ARG A 221 -7.27 -11.71 -2.23
CA ARG A 221 -7.10 -10.93 -1.00
C ARG A 221 -7.69 -9.53 -1.11
N PHE A 222 -7.49 -8.87 -2.26
CA PHE A 222 -8.07 -7.56 -2.52
C PHE A 222 -9.60 -7.60 -2.46
N ILE A 223 -10.23 -8.60 -3.09
CA ILE A 223 -11.69 -8.74 -3.11
C ILE A 223 -12.23 -9.04 -1.71
N ALA A 224 -11.56 -9.90 -0.94
CA ALA A 224 -11.94 -10.19 0.44
C ALA A 224 -11.92 -8.93 1.31
N TRP A 225 -10.91 -8.07 1.15
CA TRP A 225 -10.84 -6.78 1.84
C TRP A 225 -11.89 -5.78 1.33
N LEU A 226 -12.14 -5.71 0.02
CA LEU A 226 -13.09 -4.76 -0.56
C LEU A 226 -14.53 -5.02 -0.08
N LYS A 227 -14.89 -6.30 0.06
CA LYS A 227 -16.23 -6.77 0.46
C LYS A 227 -16.40 -6.98 1.97
N GLY A 228 -15.30 -6.98 2.74
CA GLY A 228 -15.30 -7.07 4.20
C GLY A 228 -15.67 -5.75 4.83
#